data_AF-A0A435FQN6-F1
#
_entry.id   AF-A0A435FQN6-F1
#
_cell.length_a   1.000
_cell.length_b   1.000
_cell.length_c   1.000
_cell.angle_alpha   90.00
_cell.angle_beta   90.00
_cell.angle_gamma   90.00
#
_symmetry.space_group_name_H-M   'P 1'
#
loop_
_entity.id
_entity.type
_entity.pdbx_description
1 polymer ?
#
loop_
_entity_poly.entity_id
_entity_poly.type
_entity_poly.pdbx_seq_one_letter_code
_entity_poly.pdbx_strand_id
1 'polypeptide(L)' 'MSILQKLVLASGSPRRIELLQQAGIEPDRVLPADIDETPLRAEHPRSLAKRLSK' A
#
# COMPACT_ATOMS: atom_id res chain seq x y z
N MET A 1 -28.04 -2.23 -4.62
CA MET A 1 -26.94 -3.21 -4.48
C MET A 1 -25.65 -2.40 -4.34
N SER A 2 -25.22 -2.11 -3.11
CA SER A 2 -23.90 -1.48 -2.90
C SER A 2 -22.85 -2.58 -3.05
N ILE A 3 -22.11 -2.55 -4.16
CA ILE A 3 -20.84 -3.28 -4.24
C ILE A 3 -19.89 -2.53 -3.30
N LEU A 4 -19.85 -2.94 -2.03
CA LEU A 4 -18.81 -2.52 -1.10
C LEU A 4 -17.47 -2.76 -1.81
N GLN A 5 -16.78 -1.67 -2.16
CA GLN A 5 -15.48 -1.72 -2.81
C GLN A 5 -14.52 -2.42 -1.85
N LYS A 6 -14.01 -3.57 -2.27
CA LYS A 6 -13.11 -4.37 -1.43
C LYS A 6 -11.75 -3.71 -1.36
N LEU A 7 -11.23 -3.53 -0.14
CA LEU A 7 -9.92 -2.94 0.07
C LEU A 7 -8.85 -4.05 0.07
N VAL A 8 -7.86 -3.92 -0.79
CA VAL A 8 -6.68 -4.81 -0.81
C VAL A 8 -5.46 -4.03 -0.31
N LEU A 9 -4.78 -4.54 0.70
CA LEU A 9 -3.52 -3.97 1.18
C LEU A 9 -2.35 -4.52 0.35
N ALA A 10 -1.77 -3.66 -0.49
CA ALA A 10 -0.64 -3.99 -1.35
C ALA A 10 0.72 -4.06 -0.62
N SER A 11 0.74 -4.47 0.66
CA SER A 11 1.94 -4.42 1.51
C SER A 11 1.96 -5.58 2.49
N GLY A 12 3.08 -6.29 2.56
CA GLY A 12 3.33 -7.33 3.57
C GLY A 12 3.76 -6.82 4.95
N SER A 13 3.88 -5.50 5.16
CA SER A 13 4.30 -4.93 6.44
C SER A 13 3.23 -5.08 7.53
N PRO A 14 3.53 -5.77 8.66
CA PRO A 14 2.59 -5.90 9.79
C PRO A 14 2.12 -4.55 10.34
N ARG A 15 3.05 -3.57 10.40
CA ARG A 15 2.76 -2.20 10.87
C ARG A 15 1.69 -1.49 10.03
N ARG A 16 1.59 -1.79 8.71
CA ARG A 16 0.56 -1.17 7.87
C ARG A 16 -0.83 -1.79 8.12
N ILE A 17 -0.88 -3.06 8.51
CA ILE A 17 -2.13 -3.72 8.93
C ILE A 17 -2.61 -3.07 10.23
N GLU A 18 -1.72 -2.94 11.22
CA GLU A 18 -2.03 -2.29 12.51
C GLU A 18 -2.59 -0.87 12.33
N LEU A 19 -2.03 -0.08 11.41
CA LEU A 19 -2.53 1.27 11.11
C LEU A 19 -3.95 1.27 10.52
N LEU A 20 -4.26 0.32 9.63
CA LEU A 20 -5.62 0.17 9.10
C LEU A 20 -6.60 -0.23 10.22
N GLN A 21 -6.18 -1.16 11.09
CA GLN A 21 -6.98 -1.60 12.23
C GLN A 21 -7.26 -0.45 13.22
N GLN A 22 -6.26 0.39 13.50
CA GLN A 22 -6.45 1.61 14.31
C GLN A 22 -7.46 2.58 13.69
N ALA A 23 -7.56 2.61 12.36
CA ALA A 23 -8.55 3.39 11.63
C ALA A 23 -9.92 2.70 11.51
N GLY A 24 -10.11 1.50 12.10
CA GLY A 24 -11.33 0.71 11.98
C GLY A 24 -11.54 0.09 10.60
N ILE A 25 -10.47 -0.06 9.82
CA ILE A 25 -10.49 -0.60 8.46
C ILE A 25 -9.82 -1.97 8.47
N GLU A 26 -10.56 -3.01 8.10
CA GLU A 26 -9.99 -4.33 7.82
C GLU A 26 -9.88 -4.52 6.30
N PRO A 27 -8.68 -4.76 5.75
CA PRO A 27 -8.55 -5.06 4.32
C PRO A 27 -9.13 -6.44 4.04
N ASP A 28 -9.86 -6.57 2.92
CA ASP A 28 -10.36 -7.86 2.44
C ASP A 28 -9.23 -8.85 2.15
N ARG A 29 -8.07 -8.34 1.70
CA ARG A 29 -6.88 -9.15 1.37
C ARG A 29 -5.61 -8.38 1.63
N VAL A 30 -4.56 -9.09 2.03
CA VAL A 30 -3.19 -8.59 2.04
C VAL A 30 -2.44 -9.26 0.90
N LEU A 31 -1.94 -8.47 -0.04
CA LEU A 31 -1.23 -8.95 -1.22
C LEU A 31 0.02 -8.09 -1.42
N PRO A 32 1.19 -8.48 -0.87
CA PRO A 32 2.41 -7.70 -1.01
C PRO A 32 2.72 -7.40 -2.49
N ALA A 33 3.05 -6.15 -2.81
CA ALA A 33 3.49 -5.78 -4.15
C ALA A 33 4.87 -6.41 -4.44
N ASP A 34 4.99 -7.03 -5.61
CA ASP A 34 6.25 -7.56 -6.14
C ASP A 34 6.74 -6.63 -7.25
N ILE A 35 7.39 -5.54 -6.84
CA ILE A 35 7.88 -4.49 -7.74
C ILE A 35 9.30 -4.08 -7.36
N ASP A 36 10.05 -3.54 -8.33
CA ASP A 36 11.36 -2.97 -8.07
C ASP A 36 11.23 -1.59 -7.40
N GLU A 37 11.63 -1.52 -6.13
CA GLU A 37 11.64 -0.29 -5.34
C GLU A 37 12.89 0.58 -5.57
N THR A 38 13.84 0.13 -6.41
CA THR A 38 15.09 0.85 -6.66
C THR A 38 14.80 2.27 -7.18
N PRO A 39 15.41 3.31 -6.58
CA PRO A 39 15.23 4.67 -7.06
C PRO A 39 15.77 4.86 -8.48
N LEU A 40 15.06 5.64 -9.29
CA LEU A 40 15.57 6.05 -10.60
C LEU A 40 16.67 7.12 -10.45
N ARG A 41 17.49 7.30 -11.49
CA ARG A 41 18.54 8.32 -11.49
C ARG A 41 17.96 9.71 -11.25
N ALA A 42 18.50 10.40 -10.24
CA ALA A 42 18.05 11.72 -9.80
C ALA A 42 16.56 11.78 -9.36
N GLU A 43 15.97 10.65 -8.97
CA GLU A 43 14.64 10.63 -8.40
C GLU A 43 14.63 11.20 -6.98
N HIS A 44 13.84 12.26 -6.77
CA HIS A 44 13.70 12.86 -5.45
C HIS A 44 12.94 11.90 -4.50
N PRO A 45 13.28 11.82 -3.19
CA PRO A 45 12.63 10.88 -2.26
C PRO A 45 11.10 10.96 -2.23
N ARG A 46 10.54 12.17 -2.31
CA ARG A 46 9.08 12.38 -2.38
C ARG A 46 8.46 11.82 -3.67
N SER A 47 9.18 11.92 -4.79
CA SER A 47 8.75 11.40 -6.09
C SER A 47 8.79 9.88 -6.11
N LEU A 48 9.85 9.28 -5.54
CA LEU A 48 9.98 7.85 -5.34
C LEU A 48 8.78 7.31 -4.53
N ALA A 49 8.52 7.87 -3.35
CA ALA A 49 7.41 7.43 -2.50
C ALA A 49 6.06 7.52 -3.25
N LYS A 50 5.83 8.61 -3.99
CA LYS A 50 4.62 8.78 -4.81
C LYS A 50 4.54 7.79 -5.97
N ARG A 51 5.67 7.40 -6.58
CA ARG A 51 5.70 6.41 -7.66
C ARG A 51 5.39 5.01 -7.13
N LEU A 52 6.00 4.62 -6.02
CA LEU A 52 5.82 3.29 -5.43
C LEU A 52 4.43 3.09 -4.79
N SER A 53 3.75 4.18 -4.42
CA SER A 53 2.42 4.13 -3.79
C SER A 53 1.23 4.31 -4.76
N LYS A 54 1.47 4.32 -6.06
CA LYS A 54 0.42 4.39 -7.08
C LYS A 54 -0.15 3.01 -7.36
#